data_AF-A0A961JB84-F1
#
_entry.id   AF-A0A961JB84-F1
#
_cell.length_a   1.000
_cell.length_b   1.000
_cell.length_c   1.000
_cell.angle_alpha   90.00
_cell.angle_beta   90.00
_cell.angle_gamma   90.00
#
_symmetry.space_group_name_H-M   'P 1'
#
loop_
_entity.id
_entity.type
_entity.pdbx_description
1 polymer ?
#
loop_
_entity_poly.entity_id
_entity_poly.type
_entity_poly.pdbx_seq_one_letter_code
_entity_poly.pdbx_strand_id
1 'polypeptide(L)'
;TAAAFLGARDLNYRGFASLDPLIAAFEAGELDAVVFDAPILAYYVNTQGSGIGEVVGQVFLRENYGIALPTGSPLAELINQSLLGLREDGTYDTIYRKWFGSGG
;
A
#
# COMPACT_ATOMS: atom_id res chain seq x y z
N THR A 1 -7.91 -0.09 11.16
CA THR A 1 -6.75 -1.01 11.11
C THR A 1 -7.17 -2.34 10.52
N ALA A 2 -6.26 -3.10 9.92
CA ALA A 2 -6.54 -4.42 9.34
C ALA A 2 -7.20 -5.39 10.34
N ALA A 3 -6.73 -5.43 11.60
CA ALA A 3 -7.30 -6.28 12.64
C ALA A 3 -8.78 -5.95 12.94
N ALA A 4 -9.14 -4.66 13.00
CA ALA A 4 -10.54 -4.25 13.19
C ALA A 4 -11.42 -4.67 12.00
N PHE A 5 -10.89 -4.58 10.78
CA PHE A 5 -11.58 -5.02 9.56
C PHE A 5 -11.87 -6.53 9.56
N LEU A 6 -10.88 -7.33 9.96
CA LEU A 6 -10.98 -8.79 10.07
C LEU A 6 -11.93 -9.22 11.21
N GLY A 7 -11.78 -8.60 12.38
CA GLY A 7 -12.62 -8.87 13.54
C GLY A 7 -14.10 -8.56 13.29
N ALA A 8 -14.42 -7.48 12.55
CA ALA A 8 -15.79 -7.16 12.16
C ALA A 8 -16.44 -8.17 11.20
N ARG A 9 -15.68 -9.14 10.68
CA ARG A 9 -16.13 -10.21 9.78
C ARG A 9 -16.03 -11.60 10.40
N ASP A 10 -15.74 -11.68 11.70
CA ASP A 10 -15.54 -12.94 12.43
C ASP A 10 -14.50 -13.86 11.77
N LEU A 11 -13.47 -13.27 11.15
CA LEU A 11 -12.36 -14.01 10.55
C LEU A 11 -11.29 -14.30 11.59
N ASN A 12 -10.75 -15.52 11.59
CA ASN A 12 -9.58 -15.85 12.39
C ASN A 12 -8.38 -15.07 11.87
N TYR A 13 -7.67 -14.37 12.76
CA TYR A 13 -6.49 -13.59 12.40
C TYR A 13 -5.36 -13.74 13.42
N ARG A 14 -4.13 -13.60 12.93
CA ARG A 14 -2.91 -13.56 13.73
C ARG A 14 -2.23 -12.19 13.53
N GLY A 15 -2.01 -11.47 14.61
CA GLY A 15 -1.26 -10.22 14.58
C GLY A 15 0.25 -10.46 14.55
N PHE A 16 0.98 -9.60 13.85
CA PHE A 16 2.44 -9.59 13.78
C PHE A 16 2.99 -8.24 14.22
N ALA A 17 4.21 -8.23 14.75
CA ALA A 17 4.84 -7.01 15.27
C ALA A 17 5.29 -6.03 14.16
N SER A 18 5.58 -6.54 12.96
CA SER A 18 6.01 -5.75 11.80
C SER A 18 5.72 -6.50 10.49
N LEU A 19 6.00 -5.87 9.35
CA LEU A 19 5.77 -6.41 8.02
C LEU A 19 6.65 -7.63 7.72
N ASP A 20 7.94 -7.58 8.06
CA ASP A 20 8.88 -8.67 7.74
C ASP A 20 8.45 -10.06 8.27
N PRO A 21 8.10 -10.24 9.56
CA PRO A 21 7.65 -11.54 10.06
C PRO A 21 6.26 -11.93 9.53
N LEU A 22 5.42 -10.97 9.14
CA LEU A 22 4.12 -11.23 8.50
C LEU A 22 4.32 -11.83 7.10
N ILE A 23 5.19 -11.22 6.30
CA ILE A 23 5.53 -11.69 4.96
C ILE A 23 6.25 -13.04 5.02
N ALA A 24 7.20 -13.23 5.94
CA ALA A 24 7.90 -14.50 6.09
C ALA A 24 6.95 -15.67 6.41
N ALA A 25 5.95 -15.45 7.27
CA ALA A 25 4.93 -16.46 7.59
C ALA A 25 4.02 -16.77 6.38
N PHE A 26 3.71 -15.76 5.56
CA PHE A 26 2.97 -15.95 4.32
C PHE A 26 3.77 -16.76 3.29
N GLU A 27 5.04 -16.42 3.07
CA GLU A 27 5.95 -17.15 2.17
C GLU A 27 6.19 -18.60 2.60
N ALA A 28 6.18 -18.86 3.91
CA ALA A 28 6.28 -20.19 4.49
C ALA A 28 4.99 -21.03 4.37
N GLY A 29 3.90 -20.45 3.88
CA GLY A 29 2.59 -21.11 3.77
C GLY A 29 1.87 -21.28 5.12
N GLU A 30 2.27 -20.55 6.16
CA GLU A 30 1.58 -20.55 7.46
C GLU A 30 0.30 -19.70 7.44
N LEU A 31 0.16 -18.81 6.45
CA LEU A 31 -0.98 -17.90 6.30
C LEU A 31 -1.60 -18.07 4.92
N ASP A 32 -2.93 -18.20 4.87
CA ASP A 32 -3.67 -18.26 3.61
C ASP A 32 -3.74 -16.89 2.91
N ALA A 33 -3.74 -15.81 3.69
CA ALA A 33 -3.86 -14.45 3.18
C ALA A 33 -3.23 -13.43 4.13
N VAL A 34 -2.80 -12.30 3.56
CA VAL A 34 -2.29 -11.13 4.29
C VAL A 34 -3.21 -9.93 4.05
N VAL A 35 -3.64 -9.27 5.13
CA VAL A 35 -4.40 -8.02 5.05
C VAL A 35 -3.55 -6.89 5.61
N PHE A 36 -3.12 -6.01 4.71
CA PHE A 36 -2.25 -4.88 5.01
C PHE A 36 -2.46 -3.75 3.98
N ASP A 37 -1.70 -2.67 4.11
CA ASP A 37 -1.81 -1.50 3.23
C ASP A 37 -1.59 -1.86 1.76
N ALA A 38 -2.55 -1.46 0.92
CA ALA A 38 -2.58 -1.85 -0.49
C ALA A 38 -1.31 -1.45 -1.27
N PRO A 39 -0.74 -0.23 -1.14
CA PRO A 39 0.50 0.10 -1.85
C PRO A 39 1.69 -0.74 -1.41
N ILE A 40 1.76 -1.12 -0.13
CA ILE A 40 2.86 -1.93 0.40
C ILE A 40 2.76 -3.35 -0.16
N LEU A 41 1.56 -3.95 -0.16
CA LEU A 41 1.35 -5.26 -0.76
C LEU A 41 1.56 -5.25 -2.27
N ALA A 42 1.09 -4.20 -2.97
CA ALA A 42 1.32 -4.02 -4.39
C ALA A 42 2.83 -3.93 -4.71
N TYR A 43 3.59 -3.18 -3.93
CA TYR A 43 5.05 -3.13 -4.09
C TYR A 43 5.69 -4.50 -3.86
N TYR A 44 5.31 -5.22 -2.80
CA TYR A 44 5.83 -6.55 -2.51
C TYR A 44 5.60 -7.53 -3.67
N VAL A 45 4.36 -7.67 -4.17
CA VAL A 45 4.06 -8.60 -5.29
C VAL A 45 4.71 -8.19 -6.60
N ASN A 46 4.98 -6.90 -6.82
CA ASN A 46 5.69 -6.42 -8.02
C ASN A 46 7.23 -6.49 -7.88
N THR A 47 7.76 -6.87 -6.70
CA THR A 47 9.20 -6.92 -6.44
C THR A 47 9.62 -8.27 -5.86
N GLN A 48 9.77 -8.37 -4.54
CA GLN A 48 10.33 -9.52 -3.83
C GLN A 48 9.38 -10.72 -3.83
N GLY A 49 8.07 -10.45 -3.76
CA GLY A 49 7.00 -11.44 -3.74
C GLY A 49 6.48 -11.85 -5.11
N SER A 50 7.18 -11.50 -6.19
CA SER A 50 6.71 -11.80 -7.55
C SER A 50 6.57 -13.30 -7.77
N GLY A 51 5.35 -13.73 -8.12
CA GLY A 51 4.99 -15.14 -8.30
C GLY A 51 4.70 -15.91 -7.01
N ILE A 52 4.82 -15.29 -5.83
CA ILE A 52 4.49 -15.90 -4.53
C ILE A 52 3.03 -15.66 -4.17
N GLY A 53 2.47 -14.52 -4.58
CA GLY A 53 1.07 -14.20 -4.37
C GLY A 53 0.58 -13.11 -5.31
N GLU A 54 -0.70 -12.81 -5.19
CA GLU A 54 -1.38 -11.74 -5.92
C GLU A 54 -2.19 -10.88 -4.96
N VAL A 55 -2.29 -9.58 -5.26
CA VAL A 55 -3.21 -8.69 -4.55
C VAL A 55 -4.60 -8.91 -5.13
N VAL A 56 -5.55 -9.28 -4.28
CA VAL A 56 -6.93 -9.60 -4.68
C VAL A 56 -7.96 -8.72 -3.98
N GLY A 57 -9.11 -8.56 -4.63
CA GLY A 57 -10.25 -7.83 -4.08
C GLY A 57 -10.10 -6.31 -4.14
N GLN A 58 -11.13 -5.61 -3.66
CA GLN A 58 -11.14 -4.16 -3.59
C GLN A 58 -10.45 -3.66 -2.32
N VAL A 59 -9.87 -2.46 -2.40
CA VAL A 59 -9.38 -1.74 -1.22
C VAL A 59 -10.54 -1.53 -0.26
N PHE A 60 -10.47 -2.20 0.90
CA PHE A 60 -11.56 -2.23 1.87
C PHE A 60 -11.64 -0.97 2.74
N LEU A 61 -10.54 -0.22 2.84
CA LEU A 61 -10.48 1.08 3.48
C LEU A 61 -9.63 2.00 2.61
N ARG A 62 -10.28 2.98 1.97
CA ARG A 62 -9.57 3.95 1.15
C ARG A 62 -8.89 4.97 2.05
N GLU A 63 -7.58 4.85 2.17
CA GLU A 63 -6.73 5.80 2.88
C GLU A 63 -5.96 6.63 1.85
N ASN A 64 -6.07 7.94 1.93
CA ASN A 64 -5.29 8.84 1.08
C ASN A 64 -3.97 9.15 1.79
N TYR A 65 -2.85 8.84 1.13
CA TYR A 65 -1.52 9.23 1.62
C TYR A 65 -1.21 10.68 1.26
N GLY A 66 -0.48 11.36 2.14
CA GLY A 66 -0.07 12.75 1.96
C GLY A 66 1.32 13.01 2.52
N ILE A 67 1.93 14.11 2.09
CA ILE A 67 3.21 14.59 2.62
C ILE A 67 2.91 15.45 3.84
N ALA A 68 3.31 15.01 5.03
CA ALA A 68 3.12 15.77 6.27
C ALA A 68 4.15 16.90 6.37
N LEU A 69 3.69 18.10 6.72
CA LEU A 69 4.52 19.28 6.90
C LEU A 69 4.18 19.96 8.24
N PRO A 70 5.13 20.68 8.86
CA PRO A 70 4.82 21.54 10.00
C PRO A 70 3.71 22.54 9.64
N THR A 71 2.84 22.84 10.60
CA THR A 71 1.81 23.87 10.44
C THR A 71 2.44 25.19 10.03
N GLY A 72 1.92 25.80 8.95
CA GLY A 72 2.45 27.06 8.41
C GLY A 72 3.72 26.92 7.57
N SER A 73 4.11 25.70 7.18
CA SER A 73 5.27 25.49 6.30
C SER A 73 5.11 26.27 4.99
N PRO A 74 6.09 27.13 4.63
CA PRO A 74 6.05 27.88 3.37
C PRO A 74 6.23 26.96 2.15
N LEU A 75 6.60 25.69 2.36
CA LEU A 75 6.81 24.71 1.29
C LEU A 75 5.52 24.04 0.81
N ALA A 76 4.42 24.17 1.56
CA ALA A 76 3.18 23.45 1.27
C ALA A 76 2.67 23.75 -0.15
N GLU A 77 2.63 25.03 -0.52
CA GLU A 77 2.14 25.45 -1.84
C GLU A 77 3.05 24.95 -2.97
N LEU A 78 4.38 25.10 -2.80
CA LEU A 78 5.35 24.67 -3.80
C LEU A 78 5.28 23.15 -4.04
N ILE A 79 5.15 22.36 -2.98
CA ILE A 79 5.02 20.90 -3.07
C ILE A 79 3.72 20.52 -3.78
N ASN A 80 2.60 21.17 -3.44
CA ASN A 80 1.31 20.90 -4.08
C ASN A 80 1.33 21.22 -5.58
N GLN A 81 1.90 22.38 -5.97
CA GLN A 81 2.02 22.78 -7.38
C GLN A 81 2.93 21.82 -8.15
N SER A 82 4.04 21.40 -7.54
CA SER A 82 4.95 20.43 -8.17
C SER A 82 4.26 19.07 -8.37
N LEU A 83 3.51 18.61 -7.37
CA LEU A 83 2.75 17.36 -7.48
C LEU A 83 1.63 17.44 -8.53
N LEU A 84 0.99 18.61 -8.67
CA LEU A 84 0.00 18.85 -9.71
C LEU A 84 0.65 18.79 -11.10
N GLY A 85 1.78 19.47 -11.30
CA GLY A 85 2.51 19.43 -12.57
C GLY A 85 2.91 18.01 -12.98
N LEU A 86 3.40 17.20 -12.03
CA LEU A 86 3.72 15.78 -12.28
C LEU A 86 2.50 14.94 -12.68
N ARG A 87 1.30 15.32 -12.23
CA ARG A 87 0.06 14.64 -12.64
C ARG A 87 -0.37 15.06 -14.03
N GLU A 88 -0.29 16.37 -14.32
CA GLU A 88 -0.69 16.94 -15.61
C GLU A 88 0.20 16.45 -16.76
N ASP A 89 1.51 16.28 -16.52
CA ASP A 89 2.47 15.83 -17.53
C ASP A 89 2.59 14.29 -17.66
N GLY A 90 1.88 13.54 -16.82
CA GLY A 90 1.89 12.07 -16.82
C GLY A 90 3.13 11.42 -16.17
N THR A 91 4.03 12.21 -15.57
CA THR A 91 5.17 11.69 -14.81
C THR A 91 4.69 10.88 -13.61
N TYR A 92 3.63 11.34 -12.93
CA TYR A 92 3.03 10.63 -11.80
C TYR A 92 2.56 9.23 -12.22
N ASP A 93 1.86 9.10 -13.33
CA ASP A 93 1.38 7.81 -13.84
C ASP A 93 2.54 6.90 -14.25
N THR A 94 3.62 7.48 -14.77
CA THR A 94 4.84 6.73 -15.10
C THR A 94 5.51 6.17 -13.85
N ILE A 95 5.63 6.98 -12.78
CA ILE A 95 6.14 6.53 -11.49
C ILE A 95 5.22 5.47 -10.90
N TYR A 96 3.91 5.71 -10.92
CA TYR A 96 2.92 4.77 -10.38
C TYR A 96 3.02 3.40 -11.06
N ARG A 97 3.01 3.38 -12.40
CA ARG A 97 3.14 2.14 -13.17
C ARG A 97 4.44 1.39 -12.93
N LYS A 98 5.55 2.13 -12.76
CA LYS A 98 6.86 1.53 -12.47
C LYS A 98 6.86 0.71 -11.18
N TRP A 99 6.15 1.18 -10.15
CA TRP A 99 6.21 0.58 -8.82
C TRP A 99 5.03 -0.34 -8.48
N PHE A 100 3.87 -0.11 -9.11
CA PHE A 100 2.63 -0.82 -8.78
C PHE A 100 1.99 -1.54 -9.99
N GLY A 101 2.59 -1.44 -11.18
CA GLY A 101 2.03 -2.00 -12.41
C GLY A 101 0.89 -1.15 -12.98
N SER A 102 0.19 -1.69 -13.98
CA SER A 102 -0.86 -0.98 -14.74
C SER A 102 -2.28 -1.15 -14.17
N GLY A 103 -2.42 -1.52 -12.89
CA GLY A 103 -3.73 -1.81 -12.28
C GLY A 103 -4.49 -0.56 -11.86
N GLY A 104 -5.53 -0.23 -12.64
CA GLY A 104 -6.69 0.57 -12.21
C GLY A 104 -7.89 -0.34 -11.96
#